data_AF-T0GEY6-F1
#
_entry.id   AF-T0GEY6-F1
#
_cell.length_a   1.000
_cell.length_b   1.000
_cell.length_c   1.000
_cell.angle_alpha   90.00
_cell.angle_beta   90.00
_cell.angle_gamma   90.00
#
_symmetry.space_group_name_H-M   'P 1'
#
loop_
_entity.id
_entity.type
_entity.pdbx_description
1 polymer ?
#
loop_
_entity_poly.entity_id
_entity_poly.type
_entity_poly.pdbx_seq_one_letter_code
_entity_poly.pdbx_strand_id
1 'polypeptide(L)'
;MRHDPMQSILSDLLGRVDGLAGQRGHLSVPRFQDEVDHIRHIARAFHIDTVEGLAGTLESALSLHGLGPVVLSYLDFLRDAIAAEMPPAAILSPAA
;
A
#
# COMPACT_ATOMS: atom_id res chain seq x y z
N MET A 1 8.06 8.37 -22.71
CA MET A 1 8.45 7.49 -21.60
C MET A 1 7.41 6.40 -21.50
N ARG A 2 7.76 5.16 -21.82
CA ARG A 2 6.82 4.03 -21.81
C ARG A 2 6.74 3.59 -20.34
N HIS A 3 5.77 4.11 -19.58
CA HIS A 3 5.52 3.62 -18.24
C HIS A 3 5.16 2.15 -18.37
N ASP A 4 5.94 1.27 -17.73
CA ASP A 4 5.52 -0.12 -17.60
C ASP A 4 4.20 -0.11 -16.81
N PRO A 5 3.14 -0.76 -17.32
CA PRO A 5 1.82 -0.71 -16.70
C PRO A 5 1.87 -1.16 -15.24
N MET A 6 2.70 -2.17 -14.94
CA MET A 6 2.96 -2.63 -13.58
C MET A 6 3.55 -1.53 -12.68
N GLN A 7 4.51 -0.76 -13.18
CA GLN A 7 5.11 0.33 -12.41
C GLN A 7 4.09 1.44 -12.11
N SER A 8 3.18 1.72 -13.06
CA SER A 8 2.07 2.66 -12.82
C SER A 8 1.14 2.19 -11.71
N ILE A 9 0.86 0.88 -11.65
CA ILE A 9 -0.01 0.29 -10.62
C ILE A 9 0.67 0.34 -9.25
N LEU A 10 1.93 -0.04 -9.17
CA LEU A 10 2.70 0.02 -7.92
C LEU A 10 2.82 1.46 -7.40
N SER A 11 3.04 2.43 -8.29
CA SER A 11 3.02 3.85 -7.92
C SER A 11 1.66 4.33 -7.42
N ASP A 12 0.55 3.89 -8.05
CA ASP A 12 -0.81 4.22 -7.57
C ASP A 12 -1.08 3.62 -6.18
N LEU A 13 -0.75 2.34 -5.98
CA LEU A 13 -0.86 1.67 -4.69
C LEU A 13 -0.05 2.38 -3.60
N LEU A 14 1.20 2.74 -3.90
CA LEU A 14 2.06 3.46 -2.96
C LEU A 14 1.47 4.82 -2.59
N GLY A 15 0.97 5.57 -3.58
CA GLY A 15 0.33 6.87 -3.35
C GLY A 15 -0.92 6.77 -2.47
N ARG A 16 -1.70 5.70 -2.61
CA ARG A 16 -2.85 5.43 -1.74
C ARG A 16 -2.43 5.12 -0.31
N VAL A 17 -1.45 4.24 -0.11
CA VAL A 17 -0.93 3.89 1.22
C VAL A 17 -0.34 5.13 1.90
N ASP A 18 0.46 5.93 1.19
CA ASP A 18 1.02 7.18 1.71
C ASP A 18 -0.10 8.20 2.03
N GLY A 19 -1.15 8.25 1.21
CA GLY A 19 -2.35 9.06 1.46
C GLY A 19 -3.07 8.65 2.76
N LEU A 20 -3.28 7.35 2.98
CA LEU A 20 -3.84 6.82 4.22
C LEU A 20 -2.96 7.15 5.43
N ALA A 21 -1.64 6.97 5.30
CA ALA A 21 -0.67 7.26 6.34
C ALA A 21 -0.55 8.76 6.65
N GLY A 22 -0.82 9.64 5.67
CA GLY A 22 -0.86 11.09 5.83
C GLY A 22 -2.16 11.61 6.46
N GLN A 23 -3.26 10.86 6.36
CA GLN A 23 -4.59 11.23 6.86
C GLN A 23 -4.86 10.77 8.31
N ARG A 24 -3.80 10.70 9.15
CA ARG A 24 -3.64 10.10 10.51
C ARG A 24 -4.76 10.29 11.58
N GLY A 25 -5.85 10.97 11.28
CA GLY A 25 -7.01 11.10 12.16
C GLY A 25 -8.21 11.77 11.51
N HIS A 26 -8.25 11.84 10.18
CA HIS A 26 -9.32 12.54 9.45
C HIS A 26 -10.19 11.61 8.61
N LEU A 27 -9.73 10.39 8.33
CA LEU A 27 -10.54 9.36 7.70
C LEU A 27 -11.43 8.66 8.71
N SER A 28 -12.69 8.45 8.32
CA SER A 28 -13.60 7.58 9.06
C SER A 28 -13.21 6.11 8.85
N VAL A 29 -13.47 5.27 9.87
CA VAL A 29 -13.19 3.82 9.82
C VAL A 29 -13.75 3.16 8.54
N PRO A 30 -15.01 3.43 8.11
CA PRO A 30 -15.55 2.79 6.90
C PRO A 30 -14.78 3.18 5.63
N ARG A 31 -14.39 4.46 5.50
CA ARG A 31 -13.58 4.89 4.35
C ARG A 31 -12.19 4.28 4.35
N PHE A 32 -11.62 4.08 5.54
CA PHE A 32 -10.33 3.41 5.65
C PHE A 32 -10.44 1.93 5.22
N GLN A 33 -11.51 1.24 5.63
CA GLN A 33 -11.78 -0.13 5.19
C GLN A 33 -11.98 -0.21 3.67
N ASP A 34 -12.72 0.72 3.07
CA ASP A 34 -12.93 0.78 1.62
C ASP A 34 -11.60 0.92 0.85
N GLU A 35 -10.69 1.78 1.31
CA GLU A 35 -9.37 1.94 0.67
C GLU A 35 -8.48 0.70 0.85
N VAL A 36 -8.49 0.07 2.03
CA VAL A 36 -7.74 -1.17 2.27
C VAL A 36 -8.28 -2.32 1.41
N ASP A 37 -9.60 -2.44 1.27
CA ASP A 37 -10.21 -3.43 0.37
C ASP A 37 -9.83 -3.16 -1.10
N HIS A 38 -9.81 -1.89 -1.52
CA HIS A 38 -9.36 -1.50 -2.85
C HIS A 38 -7.89 -1.90 -3.09
N ILE A 39 -7.00 -1.62 -2.13
CA ILE A 39 -5.58 -2.03 -2.19
C ILE A 39 -5.49 -3.55 -2.34
N ARG A 40 -6.22 -4.33 -1.52
CA ARG A 40 -6.26 -5.78 -1.60
C ARG A 40 -6.74 -6.25 -2.98
N HIS A 41 -7.81 -5.66 -3.49
CA HIS A 41 -8.41 -6.01 -4.77
C HIS A 41 -7.41 -5.83 -5.93
N ILE A 42 -6.71 -4.69 -5.97
CA ILE A 42 -5.66 -4.44 -6.96
C ILE A 42 -4.51 -5.44 -6.78
N ALA A 43 -4.00 -5.61 -5.57
CA ALA A 43 -2.89 -6.53 -5.31
C ALA A 43 -3.19 -7.95 -5.81
N ARG A 44 -4.39 -8.45 -5.54
CA ARG A 44 -4.88 -9.74 -6.03
C ARG A 44 -4.97 -9.81 -7.56
N ALA A 45 -5.47 -8.75 -8.19
CA ALA A 45 -5.60 -8.68 -9.66
C ALA A 45 -4.25 -8.70 -10.38
N PHE A 46 -3.19 -8.23 -9.72
CA PHE A 46 -1.83 -8.18 -10.27
C PHE A 46 -0.87 -9.22 -9.65
N HIS A 47 -1.38 -10.18 -8.87
CA HIS A 47 -0.61 -11.24 -8.23
C HIS A 47 0.50 -10.73 -7.29
N ILE A 48 0.23 -9.66 -6.56
CA ILE A 48 1.13 -9.10 -5.55
C ILE A 48 0.78 -9.72 -4.19
N ASP A 49 1.12 -11.01 -4.03
CA ASP A 49 0.65 -11.86 -2.93
C ASP A 49 0.98 -11.29 -1.54
N THR A 50 2.17 -10.72 -1.38
CA THR A 50 2.63 -10.11 -0.11
C THR A 50 1.75 -8.92 0.29
N VAL A 51 1.40 -8.06 -0.67
CA VAL A 51 0.55 -6.88 -0.45
C VAL A 51 -0.89 -7.30 -0.19
N GLU A 52 -1.40 -8.29 -0.92
CA GLU A 52 -2.74 -8.86 -0.68
C GLU A 52 -2.87 -9.41 0.75
N GLY A 53 -1.89 -10.20 1.19
CA GLY A 53 -1.89 -10.79 2.53
C GLY A 53 -1.82 -9.75 3.66
N LEU A 54 -0.97 -8.73 3.50
CA LEU A 54 -0.86 -7.63 4.46
C LEU A 54 -2.15 -6.80 4.52
N ALA A 55 -2.77 -6.50 3.37
CA ALA A 55 -4.03 -5.76 3.31
C ALA A 55 -5.18 -6.54 3.96
N GLY A 56 -5.26 -7.86 3.74
CA GLY A 56 -6.26 -8.70 4.41
C GLY A 56 -6.06 -8.79 5.93
N THR A 57 -4.80 -8.80 6.39
CA THR A 57 -4.48 -8.75 7.82
C THR A 57 -4.89 -7.41 8.44
N LEU A 58 -4.60 -6.31 7.74
CA LEU A 58 -4.99 -4.97 8.16
C LEU A 58 -6.51 -4.81 8.23
N GLU A 59 -7.27 -5.29 7.23
CA GLU A 59 -8.73 -5.27 7.24
C GLU A 59 -9.32 -6.04 8.44
N SER A 60 -8.74 -7.19 8.76
CA SER A 60 -9.13 -7.99 9.93
C SER A 60 -8.83 -7.23 11.23
N ALA A 61 -7.64 -6.63 11.35
CA ALA A 61 -7.25 -5.84 12.51
C ALA A 61 -8.13 -4.60 12.70
N LEU A 62 -8.49 -3.90 11.61
CA LEU A 62 -9.42 -2.78 11.63
C LEU A 62 -10.81 -3.19 12.11
N SER A 63 -11.29 -4.35 11.64
CA SER A 63 -12.61 -4.87 12.04
C SER A 63 -12.64 -5.27 13.52
N LEU A 64 -11.53 -5.75 14.07
CA LEU A 64 -11.42 -6.15 15.48
C LEU A 64 -11.12 -4.99 16.44
N HIS A 65 -10.23 -4.07 16.05
CA HIS A 65 -9.63 -3.08 16.95
C HIS A 65 -9.88 -1.62 16.52
N GLY A 66 -10.44 -1.39 15.33
CA GLY A 66 -10.65 -0.05 14.77
C GLY A 66 -9.35 0.65 14.37
N LEU A 67 -9.40 1.99 14.30
CA LEU A 67 -8.25 2.84 13.97
C LEU A 67 -7.30 2.99 15.16
N GLY A 68 -6.60 1.91 15.49
CA GLY A 68 -5.56 1.88 16.52
C GLY A 68 -4.17 2.28 15.99
N PRO A 69 -3.19 2.51 16.88
CA PRO A 69 -1.82 2.88 16.49
C PRO A 69 -1.13 1.82 15.63
N VAL A 70 -1.54 0.55 15.75
CA VAL A 70 -1.02 -0.58 14.95
C VAL A 70 -1.32 -0.43 13.46
N VAL A 71 -2.37 0.31 13.08
CA VAL A 71 -2.74 0.56 11.68
C VAL A 71 -1.60 1.25 10.94
N LEU A 72 -0.91 2.19 11.58
CA LEU A 72 0.23 2.87 10.99
C LEU A 72 1.38 1.90 10.70
N SER A 73 1.67 0.98 11.62
CA SER A 73 2.68 -0.06 11.39
C SER A 73 2.33 -0.96 10.21
N TYR A 74 1.06 -1.33 10.06
CA TYR A 74 0.61 -2.10 8.88
C TYR A 74 0.68 -1.29 7.58
N LEU A 75 0.39 0.01 7.61
CA LEU A 75 0.59 0.89 6.44
C LEU A 75 2.07 1.00 6.06
N ASP A 76 2.95 1.13 7.05
CA ASP A 76 4.41 1.12 6.82
C ASP A 76 4.85 -0.21 6.19
N PHE A 77 4.35 -1.35 6.69
CA PHE A 77 4.63 -2.66 6.08
C PHE A 77 4.08 -2.80 4.65
N LEU A 78 2.89 -2.29 4.37
CA LEU A 78 2.33 -2.26 3.01
C LEU A 78 3.19 -1.42 2.07
N ARG A 79 3.64 -0.26 2.55
CA ARG A 79 4.52 0.64 1.80
C ARG A 79 5.84 -0.04 1.43
N ASP A 80 6.48 -0.69 2.39
CA ASP A 80 7.73 -1.41 2.18
C ASP A 80 7.55 -2.61 1.23
N ALA A 81 6.44 -3.35 1.36
CA ALA A 81 6.12 -4.46 0.47
C ALA A 81 5.90 -3.98 -0.97
N ILE A 82 5.17 -2.89 -1.18
CA ILE A 82 4.98 -2.31 -2.53
C ILE A 82 6.32 -1.84 -3.09
N ALA A 83 7.15 -1.16 -2.29
CA ALA A 83 8.45 -0.67 -2.72
C ALA A 83 9.42 -1.79 -3.10
N ALA A 84 9.33 -2.97 -2.46
CA ALA A 84 10.14 -4.14 -2.79
C ALA A 84 9.78 -4.74 -4.17
N GLU A 85 8.53 -4.61 -4.60
CA GLU A 85 8.04 -5.07 -5.91
C GLU A 85 8.35 -4.05 -7.03
N MET A 86 8.64 -2.79 -6.67
CA MET A 86 9.07 -1.82 -7.66
C MET A 86 10.43 -2.24 -8.21
N PRO A 87 10.63 -2.25 -9.55
CA PRO A 87 11.96 -2.40 -10.11
C PRO A 87 12.87 -1.39 -9.44
N PRO A 88 14.11 -1.76 -9.08
CA PRO A 88 15.07 -0.77 -8.58
C PRO A 88 15.09 0.33 -9.62
N ALA A 89 14.55 1.51 -9.25
CA ALA A 89 14.56 2.68 -10.10
C ALA A 89 16.00 2.84 -10.49
N ALA A 90 16.34 2.54 -11.75
CA ALA A 90 17.70 2.31 -12.20
C ALA A 90 18.56 3.35 -11.51
N ILE A 91 19.35 2.90 -10.54
CA ILE A 91 20.20 3.77 -9.74
C ILE A 91 21.21 4.24 -10.78
N LEU A 92 20.87 5.31 -11.47
CA LEU A 92 21.82 6.23 -12.02
C LEU A 92 22.53 6.76 -10.78
N SER A 93 23.53 6.00 -10.32
CA SER A 93 24.71 6.60 -9.76
C SER A 93 25.21 7.55 -10.86
N PRO A 94 25.13 8.88 -10.69
CA PRO A 94 26.05 9.72 -11.42
C PRO A 94 27.45 9.32 -10.90
N ALA A 95 28.24 8.74 -11.80
CA ALA A 95 29.63 8.45 -11.56
C ALA A 95 30.38 9.71 -11.08
N ALA A 96 31.30 9.52 -10.14
CA ALA A 96 32.54 10.27 -10.05
C ALA A 96 33.56 9.45 -9.25
#